data_AF-A0A6B3H7T2-F1
#
_entry.id   AF-A0A6B3H7T2-F1
#
_cell.length_a   1.000
_cell.length_b   1.000
_cell.length_c   1.000
_cell.angle_alpha   90.00
_cell.angle_beta   90.00
_cell.angle_gamma   90.00
#
_symmetry.space_group_name_H-M   'P 1'
#
loop_
_entity.id
_entity.type
_entity.pdbx_description
1 polymer ?
#
loop_
_entity_poly.entity_id
_entity_poly.type
_entity_poly.pdbx_seq_one_letter_code
_entity_poly.pdbx_strand_id
1 'polypeptide(L)' 'HEIAEEVGEASWPMPLPADLRKGMDSPTADIANMGERMGGGLVAGLFLKEFVGEGIAWAHLDIAGPAFHEGAPYG' A
#
# COMPACT_ATOMS: atom_id res chain seq x y z
N HIS A 1 -3.18 -2.78 -13.88
CA HIS A 1 -3.53 -4.22 -13.83
C HIS A 1 -3.35 -4.84 -15.21
N GLU A 2 -3.97 -4.28 -16.26
CA GLU A 2 -3.75 -4.71 -17.66
C GLU A 2 -2.26 -4.83 -18.04
N ILE A 3 -1.44 -3.81 -17.78
CA ILE A 3 0.02 -3.87 -18.05
C ILE A 3 0.70 -5.02 -17.29
N ALA A 4 0.27 -5.30 -16.06
CA ALA A 4 0.85 -6.39 -15.27
C ALA A 4 0.53 -7.75 -15.91
N GLU A 5 -0.69 -7.93 -16.43
CA GLU A 5 -1.07 -9.12 -17.19
C GLU A 5 -0.26 -9.26 -18.49
N GLU A 6 -0.07 -8.16 -19.23
CA GLU A 6 0.72 -8.16 -20.47
C GLU A 6 2.17 -8.57 -20.26
N VAL A 7 2.79 -8.15 -19.15
CA VAL A 7 4.19 -8.50 -18.82
C VAL A 7 4.31 -9.80 -18.00
N GLY A 8 3.20 -10.44 -17.66
CA GLY A 8 3.16 -11.70 -16.92
C GLY A 8 3.44 -11.58 -15.42
N GLU A 9 3.27 -10.39 -14.83
CA GLU A 9 3.44 -10.15 -13.39
C GLU A 9 2.07 -10.14 -12.68
N ALA A 10 1.95 -10.94 -11.62
CA ALA A 10 0.74 -10.96 -10.81
C ALA A 10 0.60 -9.63 -10.04
N SER A 11 -0.56 -8.98 -10.17
CA SER A 11 -0.91 -7.78 -9.40
C SER A 11 -2.36 -7.83 -8.96
N TRP A 12 -2.69 -7.16 -7.86
CA TRP A 12 -4.06 -7.09 -7.35
C TRP A 12 -4.41 -5.68 -6.89
N PRO A 13 -5.38 -5.00 -7.52
CA PRO A 13 -5.84 -3.70 -7.07
C PRO A 13 -6.53 -3.80 -5.71
N MET A 14 -5.97 -3.13 -4.70
CA MET A 14 -6.54 -3.07 -3.36
C MET A 14 -7.32 -1.77 -3.16
N PRO A 15 -8.49 -1.79 -2.50
CA PRO A 15 -9.18 -0.57 -2.11
C PRO A 15 -8.37 0.18 -1.05
N LEU A 16 -8.54 1.50 -0.95
CA LEU A 16 -8.00 2.33 0.13
C LEU A 16 -9.15 2.92 0.96
N PRO A 17 -9.69 2.17 1.94
CA PRO A 17 -10.81 2.62 2.77
C PRO A 17 -10.40 3.82 3.64
N ALA A 18 -11.07 4.95 3.50
CA ALA A 18 -10.71 6.19 4.20
C ALA A 18 -10.85 6.08 5.73
N ASP A 19 -11.71 5.20 6.21
CA ASP A 19 -11.95 4.91 7.62
C ASP A 19 -10.71 4.40 8.37
N LEU A 20 -9.77 3.74 7.67
CA LEU A 20 -8.53 3.26 8.25
C LEU A 20 -7.56 4.41 8.61
N ARG A 21 -7.74 5.62 8.07
CA ARG A 21 -6.89 6.80 8.38
C ARG A 21 -6.90 7.14 9.87
N LYS A 22 -8.03 6.95 10.56
CA LYS A 22 -8.16 7.24 11.99
C LYS A 22 -7.18 6.43 12.85
N GLY A 23 -6.81 5.23 12.40
CA GLY A 23 -5.82 4.41 13.09
C GLY A 23 -4.42 5.04 13.15
N MET A 24 -4.15 6.07 12.34
CA MET A 24 -2.88 6.78 12.29
C MET A 24 -2.89 8.12 13.05
N ASP A 25 -3.91 8.40 13.85
CA ASP A 25 -3.93 9.63 14.66
C ASP A 25 -2.85 9.57 15.74
N SER A 26 -2.10 10.67 15.87
CA SER A 26 -1.03 10.80 16.86
C SER A 26 -1.40 11.90 17.87
N PRO A 27 -1.16 11.71 19.18
CA PRO A 27 -1.43 12.74 20.19
C PRO A 27 -0.43 13.90 20.13
N THR A 28 0.66 13.76 19.38
CA THR A 28 1.78 14.70 19.38
C THR A 28 2.14 15.21 17.98
N ALA A 29 2.05 14.36 16.97
CA ALA A 29 2.41 14.68 15.58
C ALA A 29 1.16 14.74 14.70
N ASP A 30 1.31 15.22 13.47
CA ASP A 30 0.20 15.32 12.51
C ASP A 30 -0.36 13.94 12.12
N ILE A 31 0.52 12.94 12.03
CA ILE A 31 0.16 11.56 11.68
C ILE A 31 1.21 10.57 12.24
N ALA A 32 0.75 9.40 12.68
CA ALA A 32 1.59 8.26 13.03
C ALA A 32 1.93 7.42 11.80
N ASN A 33 3.14 6.87 11.73
CA ASN A 33 3.58 6.02 10.62
C ASN A 33 3.04 4.57 10.71
N MET A 34 2.38 4.21 11.81
CA MET A 34 1.77 2.91 12.03
C MET A 34 0.39 3.09 12.68
N GLY A 35 -0.56 2.25 12.26
CA GLY A 35 -1.87 2.13 12.88
C GLY A 35 -2.10 0.73 13.45
N GLU A 36 -3.32 0.21 13.31
CA GLU A 36 -3.64 -1.15 13.75
C GLU A 36 -2.81 -2.21 13.01
N ARG A 37 -2.53 -3.34 13.68
CA ARG A 37 -1.72 -4.43 13.13
C ARG A 37 -2.36 -5.10 11.90
N MET A 38 -3.69 -5.17 11.87
CA MET A 38 -4.42 -5.78 10.76
C MET A 38 -4.59 -4.77 9.62
N GLY A 39 -4.26 -5.17 8.40
CA GLY A 39 -4.35 -4.29 7.23
C GLY A 39 -3.14 -3.37 7.04
N GLY A 40 -1.96 -3.73 7.54
CA GLY A 40 -0.74 -2.91 7.47
C GLY A 40 -0.42 -2.35 6.08
N GLY A 41 -0.56 -3.14 5.00
CA GLY A 41 -0.35 -2.66 3.63
C GLY A 41 -1.35 -1.56 3.20
N LEU A 42 -2.61 -1.64 3.66
CA LEU A 42 -3.63 -0.61 3.38
C LEU A 42 -3.32 0.69 4.14
N VAL A 43 -2.92 0.55 5.41
CA VAL A 43 -2.54 1.69 6.26
C VAL A 43 -1.30 2.39 5.69
N ALA A 44 -0.29 1.63 5.23
CA ALA A 44 0.88 2.19 4.56
C ALA A 44 0.53 2.93 3.27
N GLY A 45 -0.36 2.36 2.44
CA GLY A 45 -0.85 3.03 1.24
C GLY A 45 -1.58 4.35 1.54
N LEU A 46 -2.40 4.38 2.59
CA LEU A 46 -3.07 5.60 3.05
C LEU A 46 -2.08 6.62 3.59
N PHE A 47 -1.07 6.19 4.35
CA PHE A 47 -0.02 7.08 4.86
C PHE A 47 0.68 7.81 3.71
N LEU A 48 1.07 7.08 2.66
CA LEU A 48 1.75 7.67 1.50
C LEU A 48 0.85 8.67 0.75
N LYS A 49 -0.47 8.41 0.69
CA LYS A 49 -1.44 9.27 0.02
C LYS A 49 -1.50 10.68 0.62
N GLU A 50 -1.26 10.83 1.92
CA GLU A 50 -1.26 12.15 2.61
C GLU A 50 -0.20 13.12 2.05
N PHE A 51 0.82 12.59 1.38
CA PHE A 51 1.91 13.38 0.80
C PHE A 51 1.74 13.61 -0.71
N VAL A 52 0.65 13.12 -1.30
CA VAL A 52 0.33 13.33 -2.71
C VAL A 52 -0.48 14.62 -2.86
N GLY A 53 0.03 15.55 -3.67
CA GLY A 53 -0.66 16.81 -3.92
C GLY A 53 -2.02 16.64 -4.60
N GLU A 54 -2.91 17.62 -4.39
CA GLU A 54 -4.25 17.62 -4.98
C GLU A 54 -4.20 17.53 -6.52
N GLY A 55 -5.08 16.72 -7.10
CA GLY A 55 -5.20 16.52 -8.55
C GLY A 55 -4.12 15.64 -9.19
N ILE A 56 -3.14 15.15 -8.42
CA ILE A 56 -2.10 14.26 -8.93
C ILE A 56 -2.65 12.82 -9.02
N ALA A 57 -2.66 12.26 -10.23
CA ALA A 57 -2.90 10.85 -10.44
C ALA A 57 -1.74 10.03 -9.85
N TRP A 58 -2.04 9.12 -8.93
CA TRP A 58 -1.03 8.40 -8.16
C TRP A 58 -1.43 6.95 -7.92
N ALA A 59 -0.42 6.09 -7.87
CA ALA A 59 -0.53 4.69 -7.47
C ALA A 59 0.68 4.30 -6.61
N HIS A 60 0.44 3.41 -5.65
CA HIS A 60 1.47 2.73 -4.87
C HIS A 60 1.45 1.24 -5.21
N LEU A 61 2.62 0.67 -5.48
CA LEU A 61 2.82 -0.76 -5.66
C LEU A 61 3.59 -1.28 -4.45
N ASP A 62 2.91 -2.08 -3.63
CA ASP A 62 3.56 -2.82 -2.55
C ASP A 62 4.06 -4.17 -3.09
N ILE A 63 5.38 -4.29 -3.22
CA ILE A 63 6.05 -5.44 -3.85
C ILE A 63 6.94 -6.21 -2.87
N ALA A 64 6.81 -5.98 -1.55
CA ALA A 64 7.72 -6.57 -0.57
C ALA A 64 7.86 -8.09 -0.69
N GLY A 65 6.75 -8.80 -0.96
CA GLY A 65 6.73 -10.24 -1.21
C GLY A 65 7.39 -10.65 -2.53
N PRO A 66 6.86 -10.26 -3.70
CA PRO A 66 7.38 -10.70 -5.00
C PRO A 66 8.76 -10.13 -5.37
N ALA A 67 9.25 -9.10 -4.68
CA ALA A 67 10.54 -8.48 -4.99
C ALA A 67 11.75 -9.37 -4.71
N PHE A 68 11.61 -10.40 -3.86
CA PHE A 68 12.74 -11.26 -3.51
C PHE A 68 12.33 -12.74 -3.47
N HIS A 69 13.11 -13.57 -4.16
CA HIS A 69 12.85 -15.00 -4.30
C HIS A 69 13.73 -15.78 -3.32
N GLU A 70 13.15 -16.27 -2.22
CA GLU A 70 13.90 -17.03 -1.19
C GLU A 70 13.77 -18.57 -1.31
N GLY A 71 12.88 -19.07 -2.19
CA GLY A 71 12.58 -20.50 -2.34
C GLY A 71 12.59 -21.02 -3.79
N ALA A 72 11.76 -22.04 -4.05
CA ALA A 72 11.61 -22.62 -5.38
C ALA A 72 10.73 -21.74 -6.30
N PRO A 73 10.82 -21.85 -7.64
CA PRO A 73 10.05 -21.04 -8.59
C PRO A 73 8.53 -21.02 -8.33
N TYR A 74 8.01 -22.14 -7.81
CA TYR A 74 6.62 -22.35 -7.43
C TYR A 74 6.57 -23.32 -6.25
N GLY A 75 5.69 -23.07 -5.27
CA GLY A 75 5.52 -23.94 -4.08
C GLY A 75 6.73 -23.89 -3.15
#